data_AF-A0A4W3HAP1-F1
#
_entry.id   AF-A0A4W3HAP1-F1
#
_cell.length_a   1.000
_cell.length_b   1.000
_cell.length_c   1.000
_cell.angle_alpha   90.00
_cell.angle_beta   90.00
_cell.angle_gamma   90.00
#
_symmetry.space_group_name_H-M   'P 1'
#
loop_
_entity.id
_entity.type
_entity.pdbx_description
1 polymer ?
#
loop_
_entity_poly.entity_id
_entity_poly.type
_entity_poly.pdbx_seq_one_letter_code
_entity_poly.pdbx_strand_id
1 'polypeptide(L)'
;LGAGDHDFRKNFIVFCFLQINELSHVQIPVMLMPDDFKAYSKIKMDNHLFNKENMPSHFKFKEYCPMVFRNLRERFGIDDQDFQNSVTRSAPFSNDSQGRSGARFHTTYDRRYVVKTISSEDVAEMHNVLKKYHQYIVECHGNTLIPQFLGMYRLTVDGVETYMIVTRNVFGHRLSVYRKYDLKGSTVAREASDKEKAKELPTLKDNDFINNGQKIYIDENNKKMFQEKLRKDVEFLAQLKIMDYSLLVGIHDVERAEQEEIEFEENDEEEGESDGAGAHTTGSCGTPPDSPGNILNSSRPLAPGEFDPTIDVYAIKSHENSPRKEVYFMGIIDILTHYDAKKKAAHAAKTVKHGAGAEISTVNPEQYSKRFLDFIASILT
;
A
#
# COMPACT_ATOMS: atom_id res chain seq x y z
N LEU A 1 13.44 16.86 7.62
CA LEU A 1 13.71 15.63 6.84
C LEU A 1 15.22 15.40 6.80
N GLY A 2 15.73 14.31 7.38
CA GLY A 2 17.17 14.07 7.53
C GLY A 2 17.81 13.48 6.26
N ALA A 3 19.06 13.82 5.98
CA ALA A 3 19.83 13.38 4.80
C ALA A 3 19.71 11.87 4.48
N GLY A 4 19.57 11.01 5.51
CA GLY A 4 19.44 9.57 5.34
C GLY A 4 18.15 9.07 4.65
N ASP A 5 17.07 9.85 4.58
CA ASP A 5 15.85 9.42 3.86
C ASP A 5 15.93 9.74 2.35
N HIS A 6 16.61 10.82 1.99
CA HIS A 6 16.85 11.17 0.58
C HIS A 6 17.82 10.17 -0.08
N ASP A 7 18.89 9.80 0.62
CA ASP A 7 19.85 8.80 0.13
C ASP A 7 19.20 7.41 0.02
N PHE A 8 18.31 7.04 0.93
CA PHE A 8 17.56 5.79 0.85
C PHE A 8 16.76 5.67 -0.46
N ARG A 9 16.02 6.71 -0.84
CA ARG A 9 15.14 6.68 -2.03
C ARG A 9 15.93 6.57 -3.33
N LYS A 10 17.02 7.33 -3.46
CA LYS A 10 17.92 7.26 -4.63
C LYS A 10 18.56 5.89 -4.77
N ASN A 11 19.02 5.33 -3.65
CA ASN A 11 19.65 4.03 -3.61
C ASN A 11 18.67 2.91 -3.97
N PHE A 12 17.46 2.95 -3.41
CA PHE A 12 16.41 1.96 -3.70
C PHE A 12 16.07 1.85 -5.19
N ILE A 13 15.95 2.98 -5.89
CA ILE A 13 15.73 3.02 -7.35
C ILE A 13 16.79 2.22 -8.10
N VAL A 14 18.07 2.51 -7.87
CA VAL A 14 19.16 1.90 -8.63
C VAL A 14 19.20 0.39 -8.40
N PHE A 15 18.87 -0.07 -7.20
CA PHE A 15 18.93 -1.50 -6.88
C PHE A 15 17.78 -2.30 -7.45
N CYS A 16 16.55 -1.79 -7.35
CA CYS A 16 15.41 -2.44 -7.99
C CYS A 16 15.61 -2.51 -9.51
N PHE A 17 16.22 -1.49 -10.11
CA PHE A 17 16.54 -1.49 -11.54
C PHE A 17 17.52 -2.62 -11.92
N LEU A 18 18.62 -2.76 -11.19
CA LEU A 18 19.65 -3.77 -11.50
C LEU A 18 19.09 -5.19 -11.43
N GLN A 19 18.27 -5.48 -10.44
CA GLN A 19 17.87 -6.85 -10.15
C GLN A 19 16.69 -7.34 -10.99
N ILE A 20 15.73 -6.47 -11.33
CA ILE A 20 14.64 -6.86 -12.23
C ILE A 20 15.20 -7.15 -13.63
N ASN A 21 16.21 -6.40 -14.08
CA ASN A 21 16.94 -6.70 -15.30
C ASN A 21 17.63 -8.08 -15.23
N GLU A 22 18.27 -8.44 -14.12
CA GLU A 22 18.84 -9.78 -13.95
C GLU A 22 17.77 -10.89 -14.04
N LEU A 23 16.60 -10.70 -13.42
CA LEU A 23 15.50 -11.67 -13.46
C LEU A 23 14.90 -11.86 -14.86
N SER A 24 14.93 -10.83 -15.71
CA SER A 24 14.47 -10.92 -17.10
C SER A 24 15.24 -11.97 -17.92
N HIS A 25 16.48 -12.29 -17.51
CA HIS A 25 17.32 -13.29 -18.15
C HIS A 25 17.15 -14.70 -17.57
N VAL A 26 16.36 -14.86 -16.49
CA VAL A 26 16.08 -16.15 -15.84
C VAL A 26 14.78 -16.72 -16.38
N GLN A 27 14.83 -17.93 -16.93
CA GLN A 27 13.64 -18.64 -17.44
C GLN A 27 12.55 -18.74 -16.38
N ILE A 28 11.29 -18.57 -16.79
CA ILE A 28 10.12 -18.72 -15.91
C ILE A 28 9.90 -20.22 -15.71
N PRO A 29 10.00 -20.75 -14.47
CA PRO A 29 9.76 -22.16 -14.21
C PRO A 29 8.27 -22.45 -14.28
N VAL A 30 7.93 -23.67 -14.72
CA VAL A 30 6.53 -24.15 -14.80
C VAL A 30 5.89 -24.24 -13.42
N MET A 31 6.68 -24.53 -12.38
CA MET A 31 6.22 -24.61 -10.99
C MET A 31 7.31 -24.14 -10.04
N LEU A 32 6.90 -23.56 -8.90
CA LEU A 32 7.81 -23.20 -7.82
C LEU A 32 8.20 -24.43 -7.00
N MET A 33 9.48 -24.56 -6.71
CA MET A 33 10.07 -25.60 -5.90
C MET A 33 10.26 -25.14 -4.44
N PRO A 34 10.34 -26.05 -3.46
CA PRO A 34 10.55 -25.68 -2.06
C PRO A 34 11.77 -24.78 -1.81
N ASP A 35 12.82 -24.91 -2.63
CA ASP A 35 14.04 -24.11 -2.52
C ASP A 35 13.84 -22.65 -2.96
N ASP A 36 12.87 -22.37 -3.85
CA ASP A 36 12.56 -21.00 -4.27
C ASP A 36 12.08 -20.12 -3.10
N PHE A 37 11.45 -20.74 -2.09
CA PHE A 37 10.98 -20.07 -0.87
C PHE A 37 12.10 -19.77 0.15
N LYS A 38 13.33 -20.21 -0.14
CA LYS A 38 14.54 -19.95 0.66
C LYS A 38 15.63 -19.25 -0.16
N ALA A 39 15.47 -19.20 -1.48
CA ALA A 39 16.40 -18.60 -2.42
C ALA A 39 16.56 -17.10 -2.16
N TYR A 40 17.69 -16.56 -2.59
CA TYR A 40 17.95 -15.13 -2.59
C TYR A 40 18.93 -14.75 -3.69
N SER A 41 18.81 -13.54 -4.22
CA SER A 41 19.86 -12.89 -5.03
C SER A 41 20.58 -11.86 -4.16
N LYS A 42 21.89 -11.69 -4.37
CA LYS A 42 22.68 -10.71 -3.64
C LYS A 42 23.70 -10.04 -4.55
N ILE A 43 23.56 -8.73 -4.68
CA ILE A 43 24.48 -7.87 -5.40
C ILE A 43 25.33 -7.11 -4.37
N LYS A 44 26.64 -7.08 -4.56
CA LYS A 44 27.57 -6.25 -3.80
C LYS A 44 28.27 -5.32 -4.79
N MET A 45 28.22 -4.02 -4.54
CA MET A 45 28.98 -3.05 -5.32
C MET A 45 29.98 -2.34 -4.42
N ASP A 46 31.21 -2.26 -4.92
CA ASP A 46 32.33 -1.55 -4.33
C ASP A 46 32.82 -0.53 -5.36
N ASN A 47 32.30 0.70 -5.28
CA ASN A 47 32.62 1.78 -6.19
C ASN A 47 33.87 2.52 -5.69
N HIS A 48 35.01 2.29 -6.34
CA HIS A 48 36.21 3.10 -6.13
C HIS A 48 36.22 4.30 -7.08
N LEU A 49 35.97 5.50 -6.53
CA LEU A 49 36.06 6.81 -7.23
C LEU A 49 35.12 7.01 -8.43
N PHE A 50 34.07 6.20 -8.56
CA PHE A 50 33.06 6.31 -9.63
C PHE A 50 31.68 6.64 -9.05
N ASN A 51 30.98 7.61 -9.65
CA ASN A 51 29.58 7.99 -9.34
C ASN A 51 29.23 8.25 -7.86
N LYS A 52 30.15 8.86 -7.10
CA LYS A 52 29.97 9.16 -5.67
C LYS A 52 28.81 10.11 -5.34
N GLU A 53 28.36 10.92 -6.32
CA GLU A 53 27.28 11.88 -6.12
C GLU A 53 25.89 11.22 -6.09
N ASN A 54 25.75 10.05 -6.72
CA ASN A 54 24.44 9.37 -6.84
C ASN A 54 24.39 8.02 -6.14
N MET A 55 25.53 7.39 -5.83
CA MET A 55 25.59 6.10 -5.15
C MET A 55 26.65 6.04 -4.04
N PRO A 56 26.36 5.36 -2.91
CA PRO A 56 27.34 5.02 -1.88
C PRO A 56 28.52 4.27 -2.47
N SER A 57 29.70 4.47 -1.87
CA SER A 57 30.92 3.76 -2.30
C SER A 57 30.85 2.26 -2.01
N HIS A 58 30.13 1.85 -0.96
CA HIS A 58 29.96 0.44 -0.61
C HIS A 58 28.51 0.15 -0.23
N PHE A 59 27.86 -0.74 -0.98
CA PHE A 59 26.54 -1.22 -0.61
C PHE A 59 26.33 -2.69 -0.97
N LYS A 60 25.38 -3.31 -0.27
CA LYS A 60 24.89 -4.65 -0.59
C LYS A 60 23.37 -4.57 -0.75
N PHE A 61 22.87 -5.16 -1.80
CA PHE A 61 21.45 -5.35 -2.01
C PHE A 61 21.16 -6.84 -2.05
N LYS A 62 20.08 -7.26 -1.38
CA LYS A 62 19.62 -8.64 -1.34
C LYS A 62 18.14 -8.68 -1.62
N GLU A 63 17.71 -9.54 -2.51
CA GLU A 63 16.31 -9.92 -2.70
C GLU A 63 16.06 -11.31 -2.19
N TYR A 64 14.94 -11.45 -1.49
CA TYR A 64 14.49 -12.72 -0.94
C TYR A 64 13.47 -13.34 -1.88
N CYS A 65 13.56 -14.65 -2.08
CA CYS A 65 12.63 -15.45 -2.87
C CYS A 65 12.26 -14.85 -4.24
N PRO A 66 13.22 -14.46 -5.11
CA PRO A 66 12.94 -13.70 -6.34
C PRO A 66 11.87 -14.37 -7.22
N MET A 67 11.98 -15.69 -7.35
CA MET A 67 11.07 -16.49 -8.17
C MET A 67 9.64 -16.52 -7.63
N VAL A 68 9.49 -16.54 -6.30
CA VAL A 68 8.18 -16.53 -5.65
C VAL A 68 7.50 -15.18 -5.87
N PHE A 69 8.21 -14.07 -5.66
CA PHE A 69 7.65 -12.74 -5.85
C PHE A 69 7.39 -12.39 -7.32
N ARG A 70 8.18 -12.92 -8.27
CA ARG A 70 7.86 -12.85 -9.70
C ARG A 70 6.53 -13.55 -10.02
N ASN A 71 6.33 -14.78 -9.53
CA ASN A 71 5.05 -15.47 -9.74
C ASN A 71 3.87 -14.81 -9.00
N LEU A 72 4.10 -14.19 -7.84
CA LEU A 72 3.08 -13.40 -7.16
C LEU A 72 2.67 -12.17 -7.99
N ARG A 73 3.64 -11.42 -8.56
CA ARG A 73 3.35 -10.29 -9.46
C ARG A 73 2.47 -10.72 -10.65
N GLU A 74 2.84 -11.81 -11.32
CA GLU A 74 2.03 -12.41 -12.40
C GLU A 74 0.59 -12.73 -11.95
N ARG A 75 0.42 -13.38 -10.79
CA ARG A 75 -0.90 -13.72 -10.22
C ARG A 75 -1.74 -12.51 -9.82
N PHE A 76 -1.11 -11.37 -9.58
CA PHE A 76 -1.78 -10.10 -9.31
C PHE A 76 -1.98 -9.25 -10.57
N GLY A 77 -1.69 -9.80 -11.76
CA GLY A 77 -1.81 -9.08 -13.02
C GLY A 77 -0.83 -7.91 -13.14
N ILE A 78 0.35 -8.04 -12.54
CA ILE A 78 1.41 -7.02 -12.58
C ILE A 78 2.51 -7.52 -13.50
N ASP A 79 2.75 -6.77 -14.57
CA ASP A 79 3.90 -6.98 -15.44
C ASP A 79 5.20 -6.54 -14.76
N ASP A 80 6.27 -7.31 -14.97
CA ASP A 80 7.56 -7.08 -14.31
C ASP A 80 8.22 -5.78 -14.79
N GLN A 81 8.04 -5.41 -16.06
CA GLN A 81 8.58 -4.17 -16.62
C GLN A 81 7.81 -2.96 -16.11
N ASP A 82 6.49 -3.04 -16.01
CA ASP A 82 5.66 -2.01 -15.39
C ASP A 82 6.00 -1.82 -13.91
N PHE A 83 6.15 -2.91 -13.16
CA PHE A 83 6.60 -2.87 -11.77
C PHE A 83 7.96 -2.19 -11.63
N GLN A 84 8.94 -2.56 -12.47
CA GLN A 84 10.24 -1.92 -12.49
C GLN A 84 10.11 -0.42 -12.74
N ASN A 85 9.37 -0.04 -13.78
CA ASN A 85 9.18 1.36 -14.15
C ASN A 85 8.58 2.17 -12.99
N SER A 86 7.53 1.67 -12.33
CA SER A 86 6.92 2.32 -11.16
C SER A 86 7.90 2.52 -10.00
N VAL A 87 8.78 1.54 -9.76
CA VAL A 87 9.70 1.56 -8.62
C VAL A 87 10.98 2.36 -8.92
N THR A 88 11.39 2.47 -10.18
CA THR A 88 12.72 2.98 -10.55
C THR A 88 12.72 4.26 -11.37
N ARG A 89 11.61 4.64 -12.02
CA ARG A 89 11.59 5.82 -12.91
C ARG A 89 11.77 7.14 -12.13
N SER A 90 11.25 7.21 -10.91
CA SER A 90 11.40 8.37 -10.04
C SER A 90 11.39 7.95 -8.57
N ALA A 91 11.96 8.81 -7.72
CA ALA A 91 12.12 8.54 -6.30
C ALA A 91 10.76 8.42 -5.61
N PRO A 92 10.54 7.38 -4.78
CA PRO A 92 9.33 7.27 -3.98
C PRO A 92 9.11 8.48 -3.05
N PHE A 93 7.87 8.90 -2.91
CA PHE A 93 7.46 9.92 -1.94
C PHE A 93 7.47 9.32 -0.53
N SER A 94 8.02 10.02 0.46
CA SER A 94 7.88 9.60 1.87
C SER A 94 6.52 10.03 2.37
N ASN A 95 5.82 9.11 3.03
CA ASN A 95 4.62 9.45 3.77
C ASN A 95 5.04 9.76 5.21
N ASP A 96 4.80 10.98 5.70
CA ASP A 96 5.10 11.41 7.08
C ASP A 96 4.19 10.76 8.15
N SER A 97 3.39 9.77 7.75
CA SER A 97 2.69 8.85 8.64
C SER A 97 3.66 7.87 9.30
N GLN A 98 4.42 8.35 10.29
CA GLN A 98 5.05 7.47 11.27
C GLN A 98 3.95 6.75 12.06
N GLY A 99 3.63 5.51 11.67
CA GLY A 99 2.80 4.63 12.48
C GLY A 99 3.44 4.38 13.84
N ARG A 100 2.66 3.86 14.81
CA ARG A 100 3.12 3.58 16.19
C ARG A 100 4.37 2.69 16.27
N SER A 101 4.69 1.94 15.21
CA SER A 101 5.84 1.05 15.10
C SER A 101 7.13 1.71 14.62
N GLY A 102 7.13 3.01 14.29
CA GLY A 102 8.29 3.68 13.67
C GLY A 102 8.60 3.22 12.23
N ALA A 103 7.71 2.42 11.64
CA ALA A 103 7.83 1.97 10.26
C ALA A 103 7.72 3.18 9.31
N ARG A 104 8.68 3.30 8.40
CA ARG A 104 8.67 4.28 7.31
C ARG A 104 7.94 3.69 6.11
N PHE A 105 7.11 4.52 5.48
CA PHE A 105 6.36 4.17 4.29
C PHE A 105 6.75 5.13 3.17
N HIS A 106 7.03 4.57 2.01
CA HIS A 106 7.22 5.33 0.80
C HIS A 106 6.22 4.86 -0.25
N THR A 107 5.76 5.77 -1.08
CA THR A 107 4.81 5.50 -2.17
C THR A 107 5.54 5.71 -3.49
N THR A 108 5.39 4.81 -4.47
CA THR A 108 5.97 5.03 -5.80
C THR A 108 5.44 6.30 -6.44
N TYR A 109 6.19 6.88 -7.40
CA TYR A 109 5.83 8.17 -7.99
C TYR A 109 4.46 8.16 -8.68
N ASP A 110 4.07 7.00 -9.20
CA ASP A 110 2.78 6.74 -9.84
C ASP A 110 1.70 6.25 -8.87
N ARG A 111 2.00 6.22 -7.56
CA ARG A 111 1.09 5.85 -6.47
C ARG A 111 0.54 4.41 -6.52
N ARG A 112 1.07 3.55 -7.39
CA ARG A 112 0.62 2.16 -7.53
C ARG A 112 1.09 1.22 -6.42
N TYR A 113 2.28 1.49 -5.86
CA TYR A 113 2.91 0.61 -4.88
C TYR A 113 3.36 1.36 -3.63
N VAL A 114 3.40 0.62 -2.52
CA VAL A 114 3.90 1.09 -1.23
C VAL A 114 5.13 0.27 -0.85
N VAL A 115 6.21 0.95 -0.49
CA VAL A 115 7.44 0.39 0.07
C VAL A 115 7.41 0.61 1.57
N LYS A 116 7.35 -0.46 2.34
CA LYS A 116 7.33 -0.40 3.81
C LYS A 116 8.67 -0.88 4.36
N THR A 117 9.27 -0.08 5.25
CA THR A 117 10.38 -0.55 6.08
C THR A 117 9.85 -1.49 7.14
N ILE A 118 10.45 -2.68 7.22
CA ILE A 118 10.08 -3.74 8.17
C ILE A 118 11.27 -4.13 9.03
N SER A 119 11.02 -4.87 10.10
CA SER A 119 12.07 -5.41 10.97
C SER A 119 12.65 -6.71 10.42
N SER A 120 13.79 -7.16 10.95
CA SER A 120 14.34 -8.49 10.67
C SER A 120 13.39 -9.62 11.11
N GLU A 121 12.64 -9.39 12.19
CA GLU A 121 11.63 -10.29 12.72
C GLU A 121 10.46 -10.43 11.75
N ASP A 122 10.00 -9.33 11.14
CA ASP A 122 8.97 -9.34 10.11
C ASP A 122 9.42 -10.12 8.86
N VAL A 123 10.70 -10.01 8.47
CA VAL A 123 11.27 -10.79 7.36
C VAL A 123 11.26 -12.29 7.68
N ALA A 124 11.63 -12.67 8.90
CA ALA A 124 11.57 -14.06 9.34
C ALA A 124 10.13 -14.58 9.34
N GLU A 125 9.18 -13.78 9.82
CA GLU A 125 7.77 -14.16 9.81
C GLU A 125 7.20 -14.26 8.39
N MET A 126 7.57 -13.34 7.50
CA MET A 126 7.23 -13.44 6.08
C MET A 126 7.71 -14.77 5.49
N HIS A 127 8.96 -15.20 5.74
CA HIS A 127 9.44 -16.50 5.30
C HIS A 127 8.63 -17.69 5.88
N ASN A 128 8.17 -17.59 7.12
CA ASN A 128 7.34 -18.63 7.75
C ASN A 128 5.98 -18.80 7.05
N VAL A 129 5.39 -17.69 6.59
CA VAL A 129 4.04 -17.69 5.99
C VAL A 129 4.06 -17.76 4.47
N LEU A 130 5.16 -17.40 3.80
CA LEU A 130 5.23 -17.18 2.35
C LEU A 130 4.72 -18.35 1.52
N LYS A 131 5.02 -19.60 1.91
CA LYS A 131 4.54 -20.79 1.19
C LYS A 131 3.01 -20.93 1.26
N LYS A 132 2.44 -20.72 2.44
CA LYS A 132 0.99 -20.79 2.65
C LYS A 132 0.28 -19.59 2.02
N TYR A 133 0.89 -18.41 2.09
CA TYR A 133 0.42 -17.21 1.40
C TYR A 133 0.37 -17.42 -0.12
N HIS A 134 1.46 -17.90 -0.74
CA HIS A 134 1.48 -18.18 -2.18
C HIS A 134 0.38 -19.18 -2.57
N GLN A 135 0.23 -20.28 -1.84
CA GLN A 135 -0.84 -21.25 -2.07
C GLN A 135 -2.23 -20.62 -1.98
N TYR A 136 -2.47 -19.79 -0.95
CA TYR A 136 -3.73 -19.07 -0.79
C TYR A 136 -4.03 -18.16 -1.99
N ILE A 137 -3.03 -17.42 -2.48
CA ILE A 137 -3.14 -16.57 -3.67
C ILE A 137 -3.44 -17.39 -4.93
N VAL A 138 -2.88 -18.59 -5.06
CA VAL A 138 -3.21 -19.51 -6.15
C VAL A 138 -4.68 -19.91 -6.10
N GLU A 139 -5.17 -20.32 -4.93
CA GLU A 139 -6.53 -20.82 -4.72
C GLU A 139 -7.59 -19.71 -4.90
N CYS A 140 -7.31 -18.50 -4.41
CA CYS A 140 -8.20 -17.35 -4.56
C CYS A 140 -8.01 -16.58 -5.88
N HIS A 141 -7.11 -17.02 -6.75
CA HIS A 141 -6.80 -16.39 -8.04
C HIS A 141 -6.41 -14.90 -7.89
N GLY A 142 -5.65 -14.56 -6.84
CA GLY A 142 -5.24 -13.19 -6.54
C GLY A 142 -6.35 -12.27 -5.99
N ASN A 143 -7.59 -12.76 -5.87
CA ASN A 143 -8.72 -11.97 -5.40
C ASN A 143 -8.86 -12.01 -3.88
N THR A 144 -8.15 -11.12 -3.19
CA THR A 144 -8.06 -11.04 -1.72
C THR A 144 -7.97 -9.58 -1.25
N LEU A 145 -8.37 -9.31 0.00
CA LEU A 145 -8.15 -8.03 0.70
C LEU A 145 -6.78 -7.99 1.41
N ILE A 146 -6.07 -9.12 1.51
CA ILE A 146 -4.74 -9.20 2.12
C ILE A 146 -3.74 -8.38 1.28
N PRO A 147 -2.67 -7.82 1.90
CA PRO A 147 -1.63 -7.13 1.13
C PRO A 147 -1.09 -8.01 0.00
N GLN A 148 -1.06 -7.48 -1.21
CA GLN A 148 -0.44 -8.12 -2.35
C GLN A 148 1.07 -7.88 -2.27
N PHE A 149 1.85 -8.86 -1.78
CA PHE A 149 3.30 -8.72 -1.63
C PHE A 149 4.01 -8.94 -2.98
N LEU A 150 4.82 -7.96 -3.38
CA LEU A 150 5.39 -7.88 -4.72
C LEU A 150 6.91 -8.04 -4.74
N GLY A 151 7.55 -7.89 -3.59
CA GLY A 151 8.99 -8.07 -3.44
C GLY A 151 9.43 -7.81 -2.00
N MET A 152 10.52 -8.48 -1.59
CA MET A 152 11.11 -8.31 -0.27
C MET A 152 12.63 -8.16 -0.39
N TYR A 153 13.17 -7.12 0.21
CA TYR A 153 14.54 -6.68 -0.02
C TYR A 153 15.26 -6.35 1.28
N ARG A 154 16.60 -6.45 1.24
CA ARG A 154 17.49 -5.89 2.26
C ARG A 154 18.56 -5.05 1.59
N LEU A 155 18.65 -3.82 2.05
CA LEU A 155 19.70 -2.89 1.70
C LEU A 155 20.70 -2.77 2.86
N THR A 156 21.99 -2.89 2.57
CA THR A 156 23.08 -2.57 3.50
C THR A 156 23.91 -1.42 2.94
N VAL A 157 23.91 -0.27 3.62
CA VAL A 157 24.76 0.89 3.28
C VAL A 157 25.58 1.23 4.52
N ASP A 158 26.90 1.35 4.37
CA ASP A 158 27.83 1.69 5.45
C ASP A 158 27.64 0.85 6.73
N GLY A 159 27.29 -0.43 6.56
CA GLY A 159 27.06 -1.38 7.64
C GLY A 159 25.66 -1.35 8.26
N VAL A 160 24.82 -0.37 7.91
CA VAL A 160 23.43 -0.29 8.37
C VAL A 160 22.52 -1.10 7.46
N GLU A 161 21.79 -2.06 8.02
CA GLU A 161 20.82 -2.88 7.30
C GLU A 161 19.41 -2.28 7.40
N THR A 162 18.73 -2.14 6.26
CA THR A 162 17.33 -1.74 6.15
C THR A 162 16.57 -2.80 5.36
N TYR A 163 15.47 -3.29 5.93
CA TYR A 163 14.62 -4.31 5.32
C TYR A 163 13.35 -3.66 4.77
N MET A 164 12.92 -4.09 3.59
CA MET A 164 11.81 -3.50 2.87
C MET A 164 10.91 -4.59 2.31
N ILE A 165 9.62 -4.30 2.29
CA ILE A 165 8.63 -5.06 1.55
C ILE A 165 7.82 -4.13 0.66
N VAL A 166 7.56 -4.55 -0.56
CA VAL A 166 6.76 -3.80 -1.53
C VAL A 166 5.40 -4.45 -1.64
N THR A 167 4.34 -3.65 -1.54
CA THR A 167 2.96 -4.08 -1.72
C THR A 167 2.23 -3.22 -2.74
N ARG A 168 1.13 -3.73 -3.31
CA ARG A 168 0.16 -2.85 -3.97
C ARG A 168 -0.36 -1.81 -2.97
N ASN A 169 -0.57 -0.58 -3.45
CA ASN A 169 -1.23 0.45 -2.66
C ASN A 169 -2.70 0.07 -2.45
N VAL A 170 -3.19 0.16 -1.21
CA VAL A 170 -4.61 -0.05 -0.92
C VAL A 170 -5.44 1.09 -1.51
N PHE A 171 -4.90 2.31 -1.47
CA PHE A 171 -5.53 3.48 -2.05
C PHE A 171 -5.27 3.53 -3.55
N GLY A 172 -6.24 4.07 -4.28
CA GLY A 172 -6.13 4.21 -5.72
C GLY A 172 -4.99 5.12 -6.13
N HIS A 173 -4.50 4.91 -7.35
CA HIS A 173 -3.39 5.70 -7.90
C HIS A 173 -3.82 7.11 -8.35
N ARG A 174 -5.11 7.29 -8.69
CA ARG A 174 -5.67 8.57 -9.20
C ARG A 174 -6.60 9.27 -8.23
N LEU A 175 -7.59 8.57 -7.69
CA LEU A 175 -8.64 9.19 -6.87
C LEU A 175 -8.08 9.58 -5.49
N SER A 176 -8.15 10.87 -5.17
CA SER A 176 -7.64 11.43 -3.91
C SER A 176 -8.45 10.95 -2.71
N VAL A 177 -7.78 10.46 -1.68
CA VAL A 177 -8.44 10.05 -0.43
C VAL A 177 -8.52 11.26 0.50
N TYR A 178 -9.74 11.71 0.82
CA TYR A 178 -9.96 12.85 1.73
C TYR A 178 -10.09 12.42 3.19
N ARG A 179 -10.36 11.13 3.43
CA ARG A 179 -10.59 10.59 4.77
C ARG A 179 -10.08 9.16 4.88
N LYS A 180 -9.42 8.85 6.00
CA LYS A 180 -8.71 7.58 6.20
C LYS A 180 -8.93 7.02 7.60
N TYR A 181 -9.19 5.71 7.67
CA TYR A 181 -9.37 4.97 8.91
C TYR A 181 -8.52 3.70 8.96
N ASP A 182 -7.96 3.41 10.12
CA ASP A 182 -7.39 2.11 10.51
C ASP A 182 -8.36 1.47 11.50
N LEU A 183 -9.00 0.36 11.12
CA LEU A 183 -10.09 -0.27 11.90
C LEU A 183 -9.69 -1.68 12.36
N LYS A 184 -9.93 -2.01 13.63
CA LYS A 184 -9.58 -3.32 14.24
C LYS A 184 -10.76 -4.03 14.91
N GLY A 185 -11.92 -3.39 14.95
CA GLY A 185 -13.08 -3.82 15.72
C GLY A 185 -12.84 -3.86 17.22
N SER A 186 -11.97 -3.00 17.74
CA SER A 186 -11.74 -2.89 19.19
C SER A 186 -11.90 -1.43 19.61
N THR A 187 -12.31 -1.19 20.85
CA THR A 187 -12.60 0.16 21.35
C THR A 187 -11.52 0.69 22.32
N VAL A 188 -10.68 -0.20 22.88
CA VAL A 188 -9.64 0.18 23.85
C VAL A 188 -8.44 0.84 23.18
N ALA A 189 -8.23 2.14 23.45
CA ALA A 189 -7.14 2.96 22.89
C ALA A 189 -7.16 3.02 21.34
N ARG A 190 -8.37 3.06 20.78
CA ARG A 190 -8.64 3.09 19.34
C ARG A 190 -9.24 4.42 18.90
N GLU A 191 -8.59 5.48 19.34
CA GLU A 191 -8.79 6.86 18.88
C GLU A 191 -7.45 7.42 18.34
N ALA A 192 -7.52 8.28 17.33
CA ALA A 192 -6.37 9.04 16.84
C ALA A 192 -5.88 10.03 17.92
N SER A 193 -4.56 10.20 18.03
CA SER A 193 -4.00 11.22 18.93
C SER A 193 -4.20 12.62 18.35
N ASP A 194 -4.17 13.64 19.20
CA ASP A 194 -4.29 15.04 18.75
C ASP A 194 -3.22 15.40 17.71
N LYS A 195 -1.99 14.88 17.88
CA LYS A 195 -0.91 15.03 16.90
C LYS A 195 -1.25 14.42 15.54
N GLU A 196 -1.97 13.29 15.51
CA GLU A 196 -2.40 12.68 14.26
C GLU A 196 -3.56 13.47 13.65
N LYS A 197 -4.53 13.89 14.46
CA LYS A 197 -5.69 14.71 14.06
C LYS A 197 -5.30 16.08 13.49
N ALA A 198 -4.14 16.60 13.87
CA ALA A 198 -3.59 17.87 13.36
C ALA A 198 -2.95 17.77 11.95
N LYS A 199 -2.80 16.57 11.38
CA LYS A 199 -2.33 16.40 10.00
C LYS A 199 -3.43 16.73 9.01
N GLU A 200 -3.06 17.13 7.81
CA GLU A 200 -3.98 17.38 6.70
C GLU A 200 -4.85 16.15 6.38
N LEU A 201 -4.22 14.97 6.30
CA LEU A 201 -4.92 13.70 6.12
C LEU A 201 -4.66 12.74 7.29
N PRO A 202 -5.43 12.86 8.39
CA PRO A 202 -5.23 12.06 9.59
C PRO A 202 -5.62 10.59 9.37
N THR A 203 -4.94 9.68 10.07
CA THR A 203 -5.32 8.26 10.17
C THR A 203 -6.21 8.08 11.41
N LEU A 204 -7.52 8.14 11.19
CA LEU A 204 -8.53 7.96 12.23
C LEU A 204 -8.67 6.48 12.62
N LYS A 205 -9.30 6.19 13.76
CA LYS A 205 -9.47 4.82 14.27
C LYS A 205 -10.94 4.49 14.58
N ASP A 206 -11.18 3.33 15.18
CA ASP A 206 -12.52 2.78 15.46
C ASP A 206 -13.43 3.77 16.22
N ASN A 207 -12.94 4.38 17.30
CA ASN A 207 -13.73 5.32 18.10
C ASN A 207 -14.02 6.60 17.32
N ASP A 208 -13.06 7.09 16.53
CA ASP A 208 -13.28 8.26 15.66
C ASP A 208 -14.33 7.94 14.57
N PHE A 209 -14.31 6.73 14.02
CA PHE A 209 -15.28 6.27 13.03
C PHE A 209 -16.70 6.28 13.60
N ILE A 210 -16.88 5.71 14.79
CA ILE A 210 -18.17 5.65 15.49
C ILE A 210 -18.64 7.05 15.88
N ASN A 211 -17.77 7.85 16.52
CA ASN A 211 -18.13 9.17 17.02
C ASN A 211 -18.47 10.15 15.89
N ASN A 212 -17.83 10.02 14.73
CA ASN A 212 -18.14 10.83 13.55
C ASN A 212 -19.42 10.37 12.84
N GLY A 213 -20.06 9.29 13.29
CA GLY A 213 -21.23 8.72 12.62
C GLY A 213 -20.93 8.23 11.20
N GLN A 214 -19.67 7.90 10.90
CA GLN A 214 -19.26 7.49 9.57
C GLN A 214 -19.96 6.18 9.18
N LYS A 215 -20.35 6.07 7.91
CA LYS A 215 -20.91 4.88 7.29
C LYS A 215 -20.22 4.62 5.96
N ILE A 216 -20.30 3.38 5.50
CA ILE A 216 -19.82 2.95 4.19
C ILE A 216 -21.03 2.44 3.43
N TYR A 217 -21.43 3.18 2.40
CA TYR A 217 -22.69 3.00 1.70
C TYR A 217 -22.51 2.19 0.42
N ILE A 218 -22.64 0.87 0.46
CA ILE A 218 -22.39 0.00 -0.69
C ILE A 218 -23.61 -0.86 -0.99
N ASP A 219 -23.85 -1.20 -2.26
CA ASP A 219 -25.00 -2.04 -2.61
C ASP A 219 -24.87 -3.45 -2.04
N GLU A 220 -26.00 -4.15 -1.94
CA GLU A 220 -26.08 -5.46 -1.31
C GLU A 220 -25.20 -6.52 -2.00
N ASN A 221 -25.00 -6.42 -3.31
CA ASN A 221 -24.15 -7.35 -4.05
C ASN A 221 -22.67 -7.13 -3.70
N ASN A 222 -22.21 -5.89 -3.76
CA ASN A 222 -20.84 -5.51 -3.37
C ASN A 222 -20.58 -5.80 -1.89
N LYS A 223 -21.56 -5.56 -1.02
CA LYS A 223 -21.50 -5.89 0.41
C LYS A 223 -21.29 -7.39 0.64
N LYS A 224 -22.10 -8.23 -0.02
CA LYS A 224 -21.98 -9.69 0.06
C LYS A 224 -20.62 -10.18 -0.47
N MET A 225 -20.19 -9.68 -1.62
CA MET A 225 -18.90 -10.04 -2.23
C MET A 225 -17.72 -9.63 -1.32
N PHE A 226 -17.77 -8.43 -0.75
CA PHE A 226 -16.75 -7.93 0.17
C PHE A 226 -16.70 -8.76 1.46
N GLN A 227 -17.85 -9.03 2.08
CA GLN A 227 -17.93 -9.81 3.31
C GLN A 227 -17.47 -11.26 3.11
N GLU A 228 -17.80 -11.89 1.97
CA GLU A 228 -17.32 -13.24 1.66
C GLU A 228 -15.79 -13.27 1.52
N LYS A 229 -15.22 -12.29 0.81
CA LYS A 229 -13.77 -12.14 0.63
C LYS A 229 -13.09 -11.93 1.99
N LEU A 230 -13.58 -10.96 2.76
CA LEU A 230 -13.06 -10.64 4.09
C LEU A 230 -13.10 -11.84 5.03
N ARG A 231 -14.18 -12.63 5.02
CA ARG A 231 -14.30 -13.84 5.83
C ARG A 231 -13.22 -14.87 5.47
N LYS A 232 -13.04 -15.17 4.18
CA LYS A 232 -12.01 -16.12 3.71
C LYS A 232 -10.60 -15.66 4.07
N ASP A 233 -10.32 -14.37 3.90
CA ASP A 233 -9.03 -13.77 4.23
C ASP A 233 -8.72 -13.88 5.73
N VAL A 234 -9.71 -13.52 6.56
CA VAL A 234 -9.60 -13.54 8.02
C VAL A 234 -9.48 -14.96 8.56
N GLU A 235 -10.19 -15.93 7.98
CA GLU A 235 -10.04 -17.36 8.29
C GLU A 235 -8.62 -17.86 7.99
N PHE A 236 -8.05 -17.47 6.85
CA PHE A 236 -6.67 -17.79 6.50
C PHE A 236 -5.67 -17.17 7.50
N LEU A 237 -5.83 -15.89 7.87
CA LEU A 237 -4.97 -15.23 8.87
C LEU A 237 -5.07 -15.91 10.25
N ALA A 238 -6.27 -16.32 10.67
CA ALA A 238 -6.46 -17.03 11.93
C ALA A 238 -5.75 -18.40 11.94
N GLN A 239 -5.79 -19.15 10.84
CA GLN A 239 -5.06 -20.43 10.69
C GLN A 239 -3.54 -20.25 10.80
N LEU A 240 -3.02 -19.10 10.37
CA LEU A 240 -1.62 -18.71 10.52
C LEU A 240 -1.29 -18.14 11.91
N LYS A 241 -2.27 -18.03 12.80
CA LYS A 241 -2.13 -17.40 14.13
C LYS A 241 -1.68 -15.94 14.04
N ILE A 242 -2.06 -15.27 12.96
CA ILE A 242 -1.81 -13.84 12.75
C ILE A 242 -2.92 -13.04 13.45
N MET A 243 -2.56 -11.91 14.04
CA MET A 243 -3.47 -11.03 14.75
C MET A 243 -3.01 -9.57 14.66
N ASP A 244 -3.74 -8.65 15.30
CA ASP A 244 -3.42 -7.21 15.32
C ASP A 244 -3.36 -6.57 13.90
N TYR A 245 -3.98 -7.18 12.88
CA TYR A 245 -4.15 -6.60 11.55
C TYR A 245 -5.30 -5.58 11.52
N SER A 246 -5.27 -4.60 10.63
CA SER A 246 -6.35 -3.61 10.50
C SER A 246 -7.03 -3.74 9.15
N LEU A 247 -8.29 -3.32 9.04
CA LEU A 247 -8.85 -2.88 7.76
C LEU A 247 -8.48 -1.41 7.57
N LEU A 248 -7.67 -1.12 6.56
CA LEU A 248 -7.41 0.23 6.10
C LEU A 248 -8.55 0.66 5.18
N VAL A 249 -9.19 1.77 5.49
CA VAL A 249 -10.29 2.35 4.72
C VAL A 249 -9.89 3.74 4.26
N GLY A 250 -9.89 3.96 2.95
CA GLY A 250 -9.78 5.29 2.32
C GLY A 250 -11.10 5.65 1.68
N ILE A 251 -11.53 6.89 1.83
CA ILE A 251 -12.74 7.42 1.21
C ILE A 251 -12.35 8.56 0.27
N HIS A 252 -12.80 8.45 -0.98
CA HIS A 252 -12.77 9.51 -1.97
C HIS A 252 -14.18 10.07 -2.14
N ASP A 253 -14.31 11.39 -2.12
CA ASP A 253 -15.56 12.12 -2.34
C ASP A 253 -15.46 12.74 -3.74
N VAL A 254 -16.32 12.30 -4.64
CA VAL A 254 -16.22 12.62 -6.07
C VAL A 254 -16.51 14.10 -6.31
N GLU A 255 -17.57 14.62 -5.67
CA GLU A 255 -18.01 16.01 -5.85
C GLU A 255 -17.00 16.99 -5.24
N ARG A 256 -16.42 16.62 -4.09
CA ARG A 256 -15.36 17.40 -3.47
C ARG A 256 -14.11 17.48 -4.35
N ALA A 257 -13.70 16.36 -4.94
CA ALA A 257 -12.52 16.33 -5.79
C ALA A 257 -12.71 17.15 -7.08
N GLU A 258 -13.91 17.12 -7.68
CA GLU A 258 -14.24 17.98 -8.82
C GLU A 258 -14.14 19.47 -8.47
N GLN A 259 -14.60 19.88 -7.27
CA GLN A 259 -14.49 21.26 -6.81
C GLN A 259 -13.03 21.66 -6.59
N GLU A 260 -12.23 20.81 -5.95
CA GLU A 260 -10.79 21.04 -5.74
C GLU A 260 -10.02 21.13 -7.07
N GLU A 261 -10.43 20.39 -8.11
CA GLU A 261 -9.84 20.47 -9.46
C GLU A 261 -10.16 21.80 -10.15
N ILE A 262 -11.41 22.27 -10.07
CA ILE A 262 -11.83 23.56 -10.65
C ILE A 262 -11.13 24.73 -9.96
N GLU A 263 -11.08 24.73 -8.62
CA GLU A 263 -10.40 25.78 -7.85
C GLU A 263 -8.90 25.82 -8.18
N PHE A 264 -8.27 24.68 -8.45
CA PHE A 264 -6.86 24.64 -8.85
C PHE A 264 -6.64 25.24 -10.24
N GLU A 265 -7.51 24.93 -11.22
CA GLU A 265 -7.43 25.49 -12.57
C GLU A 265 -7.65 27.02 -12.57
N GLU A 266 -8.60 27.54 -11.80
CA GLU A 266 -8.86 28.99 -11.68
C GLU A 266 -7.67 29.74 -11.06
N ASN A 267 -7.02 29.18 -10.04
CA ASN A 267 -5.84 29.80 -9.41
C ASN A 267 -4.61 29.83 -10.34
N ASP A 268 -4.40 28.79 -11.15
CA ASP A 268 -3.31 28.74 -12.14
C ASP A 268 -3.53 29.77 -13.27
N GLU A 269 -4.79 30.03 -13.65
CA GLU A 269 -5.14 31.07 -14.63
C GLU A 269 -4.93 32.50 -14.06
N GLU A 270 -5.31 32.76 -12.80
CA GLU A 270 -5.11 34.07 -12.15
C GLU A 270 -3.63 34.38 -11.89
N GLU A 271 -2.80 33.40 -11.51
CA GLU A 271 -1.35 33.60 -11.37
C GLU A 271 -0.65 33.84 -12.73
N GLY A 272 -1.23 33.35 -13.83
CA GLY A 272 -0.75 33.59 -15.20
C GLY A 272 -1.06 34.99 -15.77
N GLU A 273 -2.02 35.73 -15.19
CA GLU A 273 -2.42 37.07 -15.66
C GLU A 273 -1.70 38.24 -14.94
N SER A 274 -0.91 37.97 -13.89
CA SER A 274 -0.24 39.00 -13.08
C SER A 274 1.06 39.58 -13.70
N ASP A 275 1.64 38.94 -14.72
CA ASP A 275 2.84 39.45 -15.40
C ASP A 275 2.50 40.37 -16.59
N GLY A 276 2.13 41.61 -16.25
CA GLY A 276 1.98 42.70 -17.19
C GLY A 276 3.32 43.19 -17.79
N ALA A 277 3.45 42.99 -19.11
CA ALA A 277 4.22 43.74 -20.10
C ALA A 277 5.73 43.45 -20.29
N GLY A 278 6.03 42.67 -21.33
CA GLY A 278 7.37 42.59 -21.95
C GLY A 278 7.49 41.50 -23.03
N ALA A 279 7.01 41.80 -24.25
CA ALA A 279 6.94 40.93 -25.42
C ALA A 279 8.15 39.99 -25.69
N HIS A 280 7.87 38.68 -25.80
CA HIS A 280 8.19 37.91 -27.01
C HIS A 280 7.22 36.72 -27.18
N THR A 281 6.51 36.76 -28.29
CA THR A 281 5.57 35.78 -28.81
C THR A 281 6.17 34.36 -28.94
N THR A 282 5.62 33.41 -28.19
CA THR A 282 5.51 31.99 -28.62
C THR A 282 4.11 31.48 -28.32
N GLY A 283 3.16 32.00 -29.09
CA GLY A 283 1.84 31.38 -29.21
C GLY A 283 1.90 30.17 -30.16
N SER A 284 1.18 29.13 -29.72
CA SER A 284 0.62 28.03 -30.51
C SER A 284 1.51 26.81 -30.77
N CYS A 285 0.96 25.63 -30.46
CA CYS A 285 0.83 24.66 -31.52
C CYS A 285 -0.55 23.99 -31.49
N GLY A 286 -1.49 24.59 -32.25
CA GLY A 286 -2.38 23.76 -33.05
C GLY A 286 -1.50 22.84 -33.90
N THR A 287 -1.70 21.54 -33.78
CA THR A 287 -0.98 20.57 -34.61
C THR A 287 -1.39 20.74 -36.08
N PRO A 288 -0.46 20.62 -37.04
CA PRO A 288 -0.82 20.50 -38.45
C PRO A 288 -1.76 19.30 -38.66
N PRO A 289 -2.71 19.37 -39.62
CA PRO A 289 -3.66 18.29 -39.87
C PRO A 289 -3.03 16.96 -40.35
N ASP A 290 -1.72 16.93 -40.61
CA ASP A 290 -0.99 15.75 -41.12
C ASP A 290 0.13 15.23 -40.19
N SER A 291 0.10 15.56 -38.89
CA SER A 291 0.99 14.89 -37.93
C SER A 291 0.49 13.45 -37.68
N PRO A 292 1.26 12.39 -38.00
CA PRO A 292 0.88 11.04 -37.61
C PRO A 292 0.89 11.00 -36.07
N GLY A 293 -0.32 10.91 -35.50
CA GLY A 293 -0.52 10.86 -34.07
C GLY A 293 0.33 9.75 -33.46
N ASN A 294 0.98 10.05 -32.34
CA ASN A 294 1.66 9.04 -31.56
C ASN A 294 0.57 8.18 -30.88
N ILE A 295 0.17 7.09 -31.56
CA ILE A 295 -0.84 6.11 -31.11
C ILE A 295 -0.23 5.21 -30.01
N LEU A 296 0.21 5.80 -28.89
CA LEU A 296 0.64 5.05 -27.71
C LEU A 296 0.17 5.77 -26.45
N ASN A 297 -1.14 5.73 -26.24
CA ASN A 297 -1.87 5.59 -24.96
C ASN A 297 -3.29 6.13 -25.13
N SER A 298 -4.11 5.38 -25.87
CA SER A 298 -5.55 5.62 -25.97
C SER A 298 -6.26 5.11 -24.71
N SER A 299 -6.19 5.87 -23.63
CA SER A 299 -7.18 5.78 -22.54
C SER A 299 -7.81 7.14 -22.43
N ARG A 300 -9.09 7.26 -22.82
CA ARG A 300 -9.88 8.46 -22.50
C ARG A 300 -9.72 8.75 -21.00
N PRO A 301 -9.64 10.02 -20.57
CA PRO A 301 -9.68 10.34 -19.15
C PRO A 301 -10.91 9.64 -18.53
N LEU A 302 -10.67 8.81 -17.51
CA LEU A 302 -11.78 8.23 -16.76
C LEU A 302 -12.61 9.38 -16.19
N ALA A 303 -13.94 9.25 -16.28
CA ALA A 303 -14.86 10.24 -15.73
C ALA A 303 -14.69 10.38 -14.20
N PRO A 304 -15.17 11.47 -13.59
CA PRO A 304 -15.07 11.66 -12.15
C PRO A 304 -15.68 10.51 -11.35
N GLY A 305 -14.88 9.98 -10.41
CA GLY A 305 -15.22 8.80 -9.61
C GLY A 305 -15.12 7.45 -10.33
N GLU A 306 -14.72 7.42 -11.60
CA GLU A 306 -14.41 6.18 -12.32
C GLU A 306 -12.95 5.75 -12.05
N PHE A 307 -12.77 4.44 -11.89
CA PHE A 307 -11.46 3.83 -11.65
C PHE A 307 -11.33 2.53 -12.45
N ASP A 308 -10.09 2.09 -12.69
CA ASP A 308 -9.81 0.80 -13.34
C ASP A 308 -9.75 -0.29 -12.26
N PRO A 309 -10.72 -1.23 -12.22
CA PRO A 309 -10.76 -2.27 -11.19
C PRO A 309 -9.59 -3.28 -11.28
N THR A 310 -8.82 -3.29 -12.37
CA THR A 310 -7.62 -4.11 -12.51
C THR A 310 -6.38 -3.46 -11.87
N ILE A 311 -6.40 -2.14 -11.68
CA ILE A 311 -5.34 -1.37 -11.01
C ILE A 311 -5.73 -1.10 -9.56
N ASP A 312 -6.91 -0.51 -9.37
CA ASP A 312 -7.46 -0.08 -8.09
C ASP A 312 -8.32 -1.21 -7.49
N VAL A 313 -7.71 -2.38 -7.30
CA VAL A 313 -8.37 -3.67 -6.96
C VAL A 313 -9.12 -3.69 -5.62
N TYR A 314 -8.91 -2.69 -4.77
CA TYR A 314 -9.53 -2.53 -3.45
C TYR A 314 -10.71 -1.55 -3.46
N ALA A 315 -11.01 -0.94 -4.61
CA ALA A 315 -12.02 0.10 -4.76
C ALA A 315 -13.45 -0.48 -4.91
N ILE A 316 -14.41 0.16 -4.25
CA ILE A 316 -15.84 -0.13 -4.35
C ILE A 316 -16.60 1.20 -4.42
N LYS A 317 -17.48 1.35 -5.40
CA LYS A 317 -18.33 2.55 -5.52
C LYS A 317 -19.41 2.55 -4.46
N SER A 318 -19.81 3.74 -4.03
CA SER A 318 -21.00 3.89 -3.21
C SER A 318 -22.26 3.49 -3.98
N HIS A 319 -23.28 3.02 -3.27
CA HIS A 319 -24.60 2.79 -3.88
C HIS A 319 -25.22 4.10 -4.38
N GLU A 320 -26.17 4.00 -5.32
CA GLU A 320 -26.82 5.16 -5.96
C GLU A 320 -27.58 6.06 -4.98
N ASN A 321 -28.13 5.51 -3.89
CA ASN A 321 -28.85 6.29 -2.88
C ASN A 321 -27.93 6.82 -1.77
N SER A 322 -26.61 6.78 -1.98
CA SER A 322 -25.65 7.32 -1.01
C SER A 322 -25.85 8.82 -0.85
N PRO A 323 -25.76 9.37 0.38
CA PRO A 323 -25.84 10.81 0.60
C PRO A 323 -24.78 11.61 -0.18
N ARG A 324 -23.67 10.95 -0.54
CA ARG A 324 -22.58 11.49 -1.36
C ARG A 324 -22.10 10.43 -2.34
N LYS A 325 -21.68 10.85 -3.52
CA LYS A 325 -21.01 9.97 -4.48
C LYS A 325 -19.57 9.72 -4.01
N GLU A 326 -19.32 8.53 -3.49
CA GLU A 326 -18.02 8.17 -2.89
C GLU A 326 -17.43 6.92 -3.54
N VAL A 327 -16.10 6.79 -3.45
CA VAL A 327 -15.36 5.56 -3.74
C VAL A 327 -14.61 5.13 -2.49
N TYR A 328 -14.83 3.89 -2.07
CA TYR A 328 -14.20 3.30 -0.89
C TYR A 328 -13.06 2.38 -1.29
N PHE A 329 -11.88 2.61 -0.73
CA PHE A 329 -10.71 1.74 -0.85
C PHE A 329 -10.53 0.96 0.44
N MET A 330 -10.69 -0.36 0.40
CA MET A 330 -10.69 -1.19 1.60
C MET A 330 -9.76 -2.40 1.46
N GLY A 331 -8.75 -2.50 2.33
CA GLY A 331 -7.79 -3.60 2.32
C GLY A 331 -7.25 -3.92 3.72
N ILE A 332 -6.94 -5.18 3.99
CA ILE A 332 -6.31 -5.60 5.24
C ILE A 332 -4.83 -5.20 5.21
N ILE A 333 -4.31 -4.71 6.33
CA ILE A 333 -2.91 -4.32 6.50
C ILE A 333 -2.30 -4.91 7.79
N ASP A 334 -0.97 -4.83 7.90
CA ASP A 334 -0.20 -5.21 9.10
C ASP A 334 -0.35 -6.69 9.53
N ILE A 335 -0.26 -7.62 8.57
CA ILE A 335 -0.45 -9.06 8.79
C ILE A 335 0.80 -9.86 9.21
N LEU A 336 1.89 -9.20 9.62
CA LEU A 336 3.14 -9.89 10.02
C LEU A 336 3.28 -10.06 11.54
N THR A 337 2.24 -9.75 12.32
CA THR A 337 2.25 -9.95 13.77
C THR A 337 1.73 -11.34 14.13
N HIS A 338 2.64 -12.26 14.42
CA HIS A 338 2.31 -13.61 14.90
C HIS A 338 1.95 -13.64 16.40
N TYR A 339 0.97 -14.46 16.77
CA TYR A 339 0.58 -14.67 18.17
C TYR A 339 1.54 -15.63 18.90
N ASP A 340 2.60 -15.07 19.46
CA ASP A 340 3.61 -15.79 20.23
C ASP A 340 3.41 -15.70 21.77
N ALA A 341 4.33 -16.28 22.53
CA ALA A 341 4.28 -16.24 24.00
C ALA A 341 4.35 -14.81 24.57
N LYS A 342 5.05 -13.87 23.92
CA LYS A 342 5.10 -12.47 24.33
C LYS A 342 3.73 -11.82 24.19
N LYS A 343 3.01 -12.13 23.11
CA LYS A 343 1.64 -11.64 22.90
C LYS A 343 0.63 -12.26 23.88
N LYS A 344 0.81 -13.52 24.27
CA LYS A 344 0.02 -14.13 25.36
C LYS A 344 0.20 -13.39 26.68
N ALA A 345 1.44 -13.04 27.03
CA ALA A 345 1.74 -12.26 28.23
C ALA A 345 1.15 -10.83 28.14
N ALA A 346 1.27 -10.17 26.98
CA ALA A 346 0.68 -8.86 26.74
C ALA A 346 -0.85 -8.86 26.86
N HIS A 347 -1.52 -9.90 26.34
CA HIS A 347 -2.96 -10.10 26.53
C HIS A 347 -3.29 -10.18 28.02
N ALA A 348 -2.65 -11.10 28.76
CA ALA A 348 -2.89 -11.25 30.20
C ALA A 348 -2.72 -9.94 30.96
N ALA A 349 -1.66 -9.18 30.69
CA ALA A 349 -1.42 -7.88 31.31
C ALA A 349 -2.52 -6.84 30.99
N LYS A 350 -2.98 -6.77 29.74
CA LYS A 350 -4.05 -5.84 29.36
C LYS A 350 -5.40 -6.26 29.94
N THR A 351 -5.69 -7.56 30.04
CA THR A 351 -6.91 -8.09 30.66
C THR A 351 -6.95 -7.78 32.15
N VAL A 352 -5.82 -7.91 32.86
CA VAL A 352 -5.72 -7.49 34.28
C VAL A 352 -5.96 -5.99 34.43
N LYS A 353 -5.45 -5.18 33.50
CA LYS A 353 -5.60 -3.71 33.57
C LYS A 353 -7.01 -3.20 33.24
N HIS A 354 -7.69 -3.79 32.25
CA HIS A 354 -8.95 -3.25 31.73
C HIS A 354 -10.19 -4.13 32.02
N GLY A 355 -10.00 -5.30 32.63
CA GLY A 355 -11.07 -6.26 32.95
C GLY A 355 -11.28 -7.34 31.89
N ALA A 356 -11.86 -8.46 32.30
CA ALA A 356 -12.06 -9.66 31.45
C ALA A 356 -13.05 -9.47 30.28
N GLY A 357 -13.90 -8.43 30.33
CA GLY A 357 -14.87 -8.10 29.28
C GLY A 357 -14.46 -6.97 28.35
N ALA A 358 -13.25 -6.41 28.50
CA ALA A 358 -12.81 -5.30 27.64
C ALA A 358 -12.39 -5.80 26.25
N GLU A 359 -12.81 -5.09 25.20
CA GLU A 359 -12.45 -5.38 23.81
C GLU A 359 -11.01 -4.97 23.49
N ILE A 360 -10.06 -5.73 24.02
CA ILE A 360 -8.62 -5.47 23.88
C ILE A 360 -8.12 -5.99 22.52
N SER A 361 -7.28 -5.23 21.82
CA SER A 361 -6.77 -5.63 20.50
C SER A 361 -6.01 -6.98 20.52
N THR A 362 -5.24 -7.24 21.57
CA THR A 362 -4.41 -8.44 21.65
C THR A 362 -5.14 -9.60 22.30
N VAL A 363 -5.92 -10.38 21.55
CA VAL A 363 -6.64 -11.60 22.02
C VAL A 363 -6.24 -12.82 21.18
N ASN A 364 -6.74 -14.01 21.51
CA ASN A 364 -6.54 -15.20 20.67
C ASN A 364 -7.00 -14.88 19.22
N PRO A 365 -6.23 -15.28 18.16
CA PRO A 365 -6.61 -15.12 16.75
C PRO A 365 -8.07 -15.46 16.41
N GLU A 366 -8.66 -16.53 16.96
CA GLU A 366 -10.07 -16.87 16.72
C GLU A 366 -11.02 -15.80 17.29
N GLN A 367 -10.77 -15.33 18.51
CA GLN A 367 -11.58 -14.25 19.12
C GLN A 367 -11.36 -12.92 18.40
N TYR A 368 -10.12 -12.66 17.98
CA TYR A 368 -9.76 -11.48 17.21
C TYR A 368 -10.52 -11.42 15.89
N SER A 369 -10.46 -12.52 15.13
CA SER A 369 -11.09 -12.67 13.82
C SER A 369 -12.59 -12.43 13.87
N LYS A 370 -13.28 -13.06 14.83
CA LYS A 370 -14.72 -12.90 15.01
C LYS A 370 -15.11 -11.44 15.29
N ARG A 371 -14.47 -10.82 16.28
CA ARG A 371 -14.74 -9.43 16.65
C ARG A 371 -14.47 -8.48 15.49
N PHE A 372 -13.37 -8.70 14.76
CA PHE A 372 -13.02 -7.91 13.58
C PHE A 372 -14.12 -8.02 12.50
N LEU A 373 -14.55 -9.23 12.16
CA LEU A 373 -15.63 -9.46 11.18
C LEU A 373 -16.96 -8.82 11.61
N ASP A 374 -17.36 -9.03 12.87
CA ASP A 374 -18.62 -8.50 13.41
C ASP A 374 -18.64 -6.96 13.35
N PHE A 375 -17.53 -6.31 13.72
CA PHE A 375 -17.41 -4.85 13.65
C PHE A 375 -17.49 -4.36 12.20
N ILE A 376 -16.72 -4.93 11.27
CA ILE A 376 -16.74 -4.49 9.87
C ILE A 376 -18.12 -4.72 9.24
N ALA A 377 -18.81 -5.82 9.55
CA ALA A 377 -20.17 -6.04 9.08
C ALA A 377 -21.16 -4.97 9.57
N SER A 378 -20.95 -4.43 10.78
CA SER A 378 -21.84 -3.42 11.38
C SER A 378 -21.73 -2.01 10.79
N ILE A 379 -20.61 -1.69 10.11
CA ILE A 379 -20.36 -0.36 9.55
C ILE A 379 -20.74 -0.24 8.06
N LEU A 380 -20.91 -1.37 7.37
CA LEU A 380 -21.35 -1.43 5.97
C LEU A 380 -22.88 -1.27 5.92
N THR A 381 -23.34 -0.18 5.31
CA THR A 381 -24.76 0.12 5.11
C THR A 381 -25.17 -0.26 3.72
#